data_AF-A0A7V9JH85-F1
#
_entry.id   AF-A0A7V9JH85-F1
#
_cell.length_a   1.000
_cell.length_b   1.000
_cell.length_c   1.000
_cell.angle_alpha   90.00
_cell.angle_beta   90.00
_cell.angle_gamma   90.00
#
_symmetry.space_group_name_H-M   'P 1'
#
loop_
_entity.id
_entity.type
_entity.pdbx_description
1 polymer ?
#
loop_
_entity_poly.entity_id
_entity_poly.type
_entity_poly.pdbx_seq_one_letter_code
_entity_poly.pdbx_strand_id
1 'polypeptide(L)'
;VGRGTGAIVAVVGREAGELFGLRGGRLHELADLSGEAPRRHDQGGRSQARNQRHVDELAKDHLRTVADELDRQVRRLRSPRVVIVGPEEMRAEFADLISSAVRDVVLGSTQAESHASPTELLEVVSPLLEQARVDEERETLERWRAEAGRGERASSGWEETLQAASDARVETLLYQDGIDRSVCQCPACGRLSLAVGKCPLDDTPMEQRENGLDLAVHQALAQGGTVLAVQHHQDLDPVEGIGAVLRY
;
A
#
# COMPACT_ATOMS: atom_id res chain seq x y z
N VAL A 1 -8.86 5.56 10.38
CA VAL A 1 -8.11 6.33 9.35
C VAL A 1 -6.82 5.56 9.07
N GLY A 2 -6.93 4.46 8.33
CA GLY A 2 -5.76 3.67 7.95
C GLY A 2 -5.09 4.34 6.76
N ARG A 3 -3.78 4.54 6.82
CA ARG A 3 -2.98 4.60 5.59
C ARG A 3 -3.07 3.23 4.95
N GLY A 4 -4.19 2.94 4.29
CA GLY A 4 -4.24 1.85 3.33
C GLY A 4 -3.18 2.21 2.30
N THR A 5 -2.17 1.36 2.16
CA THR A 5 -1.10 1.44 1.18
C THR A 5 -1.73 1.84 -0.14
N GLY A 6 -1.62 3.12 -0.50
CA GLY A 6 -2.26 3.64 -1.69
C GLY A 6 -1.74 2.84 -2.88
N ALA A 7 -2.61 2.49 -3.82
CA ALA A 7 -2.17 1.93 -5.08
C ALA A 7 -2.31 2.99 -6.17
N ILE A 8 -1.36 3.03 -7.10
CA ILE A 8 -1.50 3.76 -8.35
C ILE A 8 -1.76 2.74 -9.46
N VAL A 9 -2.76 3.01 -10.29
CA VAL A 9 -3.00 2.28 -11.53
C VAL A 9 -2.58 3.19 -12.67
N ALA A 10 -1.59 2.78 -13.44
CA ALA A 10 -1.10 3.51 -14.61
C ALA A 10 -1.61 2.84 -15.88
N VAL A 11 -2.52 3.50 -16.60
CA VAL A 11 -3.01 3.04 -17.89
C VAL A 11 -2.12 3.63 -18.98
N VAL A 12 -1.42 2.75 -19.69
CA VAL A 12 -0.44 3.13 -20.71
C VAL A 12 -0.83 2.56 -22.06
N GLY A 13 -0.78 3.41 -23.08
CA GLY A 13 -1.01 3.05 -24.46
C GLY A 13 -0.30 4.03 -25.39
N ARG A 14 -0.50 3.87 -26.69
CA ARG A 14 0.14 4.74 -27.69
C ARG A 14 -0.22 6.21 -27.52
N GLU A 15 -1.47 6.46 -27.12
CA GLU A 15 -2.04 7.79 -26.87
C GLU A 15 -2.71 7.88 -25.50
N ALA A 16 -2.82 6.75 -24.77
CA ALA A 16 -3.43 6.69 -23.44
C ALA A 16 -2.38 6.89 -22.35
N GLY A 17 -2.70 7.69 -21.34
CA GLY A 17 -1.76 8.06 -20.27
C GLY A 17 -2.47 8.49 -19.00
N GLU A 18 -3.35 7.64 -18.48
CA GLU A 18 -4.18 7.95 -17.31
C GLU A 18 -3.55 7.33 -16.05
N LEU A 19 -3.49 8.12 -14.98
CA LEU A 19 -3.03 7.67 -13.66
C LEU A 19 -4.17 7.77 -12.66
N PHE A 20 -4.49 6.66 -12.01
CA PHE A 20 -5.51 6.60 -10.97
C PHE A 20 -4.90 6.26 -9.61
N GLY A 21 -5.42 6.86 -8.55
CA GLY A 21 -5.11 6.53 -7.17
C GLY A 21 -6.25 5.74 -6.54
N LEU A 22 -5.93 4.63 -5.89
CA LEU A 22 -6.89 3.85 -5.10
C LEU A 22 -7.10 4.50 -3.73
N ARG A 23 -8.32 4.95 -3.47
CA ARG A 23 -8.73 5.53 -2.19
C ARG A 23 -10.14 5.07 -1.83
N GLY A 24 -10.30 4.51 -0.63
CA GLY A 24 -11.62 4.07 -0.15
C GLY A 24 -12.30 3.03 -1.06
N GLY A 25 -11.52 2.12 -1.65
CA GLY A 25 -12.03 1.09 -2.56
C GLY A 25 -12.48 1.61 -3.93
N ARG A 26 -12.08 2.83 -4.33
CA ARG A 26 -12.39 3.40 -5.64
C ARG A 26 -11.17 4.04 -6.27
N LEU A 27 -11.08 3.92 -7.59
CA LEU A 27 -10.08 4.63 -8.38
C LEU A 27 -10.51 6.08 -8.59
N HIS A 28 -9.59 7.01 -8.32
CA HIS A 28 -9.75 8.44 -8.53
C HIS A 28 -8.64 8.93 -9.43
N GLU A 29 -8.98 9.73 -10.43
CA GLU A 29 -7.98 10.29 -11.35
C GLU A 29 -6.97 11.16 -10.60
N LEU A 30 -5.69 10.90 -10.86
CA LEU A 30 -4.55 11.70 -10.39
C LEU A 30 -4.03 12.61 -11.50
N ALA A 31 -4.02 12.10 -12.73
CA ALA A 31 -3.63 12.80 -13.94
C ALA A 31 -4.21 12.07 -15.16
N ASP A 32 -4.60 12.83 -16.18
CA ASP A 32 -4.86 12.35 -17.54
C ASP A 32 -3.91 13.08 -18.49
N LEU A 33 -3.03 12.31 -19.13
CA LEU A 33 -2.05 12.79 -20.10
C LEU A 33 -2.37 12.32 -21.52
N SER A 34 -3.57 11.78 -21.73
CA SER A 34 -3.94 11.20 -23.02
C SER A 34 -3.95 12.25 -24.14
N GLY A 35 -3.44 11.88 -25.31
CA GLY A 35 -3.34 12.79 -26.47
C GLY A 35 -4.67 12.94 -27.23
N GLU A 36 -4.86 14.06 -27.93
CA GLU A 36 -5.93 14.18 -28.94
C GLU A 36 -5.66 13.21 -30.10
N ALA A 37 -6.52 12.20 -30.25
CA ALA A 37 -6.40 11.20 -31.32
C ALA A 37 -6.36 11.85 -32.72
N PRO A 38 -5.30 11.66 -33.53
CA PRO A 38 -5.27 12.17 -34.89
C PRO A 38 -6.21 11.33 -35.76
N ARG A 39 -7.20 11.96 -36.39
CA ARG A 39 -8.03 11.33 -37.43
C ARG A 39 -7.14 10.80 -38.55
N ARG A 40 -7.05 9.48 -38.66
CA ARG A 40 -6.27 8.77 -39.67
C ARG A 40 -6.84 9.08 -41.06
N HIS A 41 -6.06 9.77 -41.91
CA HIS A 41 -6.35 9.89 -43.33
C HIS A 41 -5.50 8.89 -44.12
N ASP A 42 -6.17 7.97 -44.81
CA ASP A 42 -5.58 7.03 -45.77
C ASP A 42 -5.13 7.76 -47.03
N GLN A 43 -3.83 8.07 -47.14
CA GLN A 43 -3.18 8.26 -48.45
C GLN A 43 -1.80 7.61 -48.45
N GLY A 44 -1.71 6.50 -49.19
CA GLY A 44 -0.50 5.68 -49.33
C GLY A 44 0.56 6.33 -50.23
N GLY A 45 1.82 6.08 -49.88
CA GLY A 45 3.00 6.49 -50.64
C GLY A 45 4.29 6.21 -49.85
N ARG A 46 5.46 6.23 -50.51
CA ARG A 46 6.80 5.91 -49.96
C ARG A 46 7.25 6.75 -48.74
N SER A 47 6.39 7.63 -48.23
CA SER A 47 6.44 8.33 -46.93
C SER A 47 6.03 7.47 -45.73
N GLN A 48 5.42 6.28 -45.93
CA GLN A 48 4.93 5.45 -44.83
C GLN A 48 6.00 5.08 -43.79
N ALA A 49 7.23 4.74 -44.19
CA ALA A 49 8.29 4.37 -43.24
C ALA A 49 8.88 5.56 -42.46
N ARG A 50 8.73 6.80 -42.96
CA ARG A 50 9.12 8.02 -42.23
C ARG A 50 8.00 8.47 -41.29
N ASN A 51 6.76 8.39 -41.77
CA ASN A 51 5.58 8.67 -40.96
C ASN A 51 5.46 7.67 -39.81
N GLN A 52 5.70 6.38 -40.04
CA GLN A 52 5.67 5.37 -38.98
C GLN A 52 6.70 5.66 -37.88
N ARG A 53 7.95 5.95 -38.25
CA ARG A 53 9.01 6.34 -37.30
C ARG A 53 8.64 7.57 -36.49
N HIS A 54 8.07 8.59 -37.12
CA HIS A 54 7.63 9.78 -36.41
C HIS A 54 6.49 9.48 -35.42
N VAL A 55 5.55 8.61 -35.78
CA VAL A 55 4.47 8.21 -34.86
C VAL A 55 5.00 7.35 -33.71
N ASP A 56 5.99 6.47 -33.96
CA ASP A 56 6.61 5.67 -32.90
C ASP A 56 7.46 6.54 -31.95
N GLU A 57 8.16 7.56 -32.47
CA GLU A 57 8.84 8.57 -31.66
C GLU A 57 7.87 9.35 -30.77
N LEU A 58 6.73 9.79 -31.33
CA LEU A 58 5.69 10.49 -30.57
C LEU A 58 5.09 9.62 -29.46
N ALA A 59 4.81 8.34 -29.75
CA ALA A 59 4.33 7.39 -28.76
C ALA A 59 5.34 7.21 -27.61
N LYS A 60 6.63 7.12 -27.94
CA LYS A 60 7.70 7.01 -26.94
C LYS A 60 7.84 8.25 -26.07
N ASP A 61 7.74 9.44 -26.65
CA ASP A 61 7.78 10.70 -25.90
C ASP A 61 6.55 10.88 -25.01
N HIS A 62 5.38 10.41 -25.46
CA HIS A 62 4.18 10.30 -24.63
C HIS A 62 4.41 9.37 -23.43
N LEU A 63 4.89 8.15 -23.65
CA LEU A 63 5.19 7.20 -22.57
C LEU A 63 6.22 7.76 -21.57
N ARG A 64 7.23 8.51 -22.04
CA ARG A 64 8.18 9.22 -21.15
C ARG A 64 7.48 10.23 -20.26
N THR A 65 6.57 11.03 -20.83
CA THR A 65 5.80 12.02 -20.09
C THR A 65 4.93 11.36 -19.01
N VAL A 66 4.31 10.23 -19.32
CA VAL A 66 3.53 9.44 -18.36
C VAL A 66 4.43 8.86 -17.27
N ALA A 67 5.62 8.36 -17.61
CA ALA A 67 6.58 7.84 -16.64
C ALA A 67 7.07 8.94 -15.68
N ASP A 68 7.36 10.14 -16.18
CA ASP A 68 7.77 11.29 -15.36
C ASP A 68 6.67 11.77 -14.42
N GLU A 69 5.40 11.71 -14.84
CA GLU A 69 4.27 11.98 -13.95
C GLU A 69 4.10 10.87 -12.91
N LEU A 70 4.18 9.60 -13.30
CA LEU A 70 4.11 8.47 -12.36
C LEU A 70 5.20 8.56 -11.28
N ASP A 71 6.43 8.89 -11.67
CA ASP A 71 7.55 9.16 -10.76
C ASP A 71 7.20 10.24 -9.72
N ARG A 72 6.60 11.34 -10.16
CA ARG A 72 6.15 12.43 -9.27
C ARG A 72 5.07 11.95 -8.31
N GLN A 73 4.11 11.16 -8.78
CA GLN A 73 3.03 10.61 -7.97
C GLN A 73 3.54 9.60 -6.92
N VAL A 74 4.44 8.69 -7.29
CA VAL A 74 5.05 7.71 -6.39
C VAL A 74 5.82 8.41 -5.26
N ARG A 75 6.59 9.45 -5.57
CA ARG A 75 7.29 10.26 -4.56
C ARG A 75 6.32 10.97 -3.62
N ARG A 76 5.24 11.56 -4.16
CA ARG A 76 4.23 12.29 -3.39
C ARG A 76 3.50 11.40 -2.40
N LEU A 77 3.17 10.17 -2.79
CA LEU A 77 2.43 9.20 -1.98
C LEU A 77 3.33 8.34 -1.07
N ARG A 78 4.65 8.61 -1.04
CA ARG A 78 5.65 7.88 -0.24
C ARG A 78 5.67 6.38 -0.54
N SER A 79 5.97 6.03 -1.79
CA SER A 79 6.12 4.66 -2.27
C SER A 79 4.83 3.81 -2.23
N PRO A 80 3.77 4.24 -2.95
CA PRO A 80 2.58 3.43 -3.14
C PRO A 80 2.88 2.21 -4.00
N ARG A 81 2.03 1.18 -3.92
CA ARG A 81 2.06 0.04 -4.85
C ARG A 81 1.62 0.51 -6.24
N VAL A 82 2.19 -0.03 -7.31
CA VAL A 82 1.86 0.36 -8.69
C VAL A 82 1.41 -0.85 -9.51
N VAL A 83 0.34 -0.70 -10.29
CA VAL A 83 -0.09 -1.67 -11.30
C VAL A 83 -0.12 -0.98 -12.66
N ILE A 84 0.53 -1.57 -13.66
CA ILE A 84 0.56 -1.04 -15.02
C ILE A 84 -0.49 -1.77 -15.86
N VAL A 85 -1.36 -1.03 -16.52
CA VAL A 85 -2.42 -1.57 -17.38
C VAL A 85 -2.16 -1.13 -18.82
N GLY A 86 -2.08 -2.07 -19.75
CA GLY A 86 -1.93 -1.75 -21.17
C GLY A 86 -1.57 -2.94 -22.05
N PRO A 87 -1.46 -2.73 -23.37
CA PRO A 87 -0.94 -3.73 -24.29
C PRO A 87 0.48 -4.17 -23.92
N GLU A 88 0.83 -5.42 -24.18
CA GLU A 88 2.14 -5.98 -23.82
C GLU A 88 3.33 -5.18 -24.37
N GLU A 89 3.25 -4.79 -25.65
CA GLU A 89 4.26 -3.94 -26.29
C GLU A 89 4.48 -2.61 -25.55
N MET A 90 3.39 -1.94 -25.18
CA MET A 90 3.43 -0.64 -24.50
C MET A 90 3.95 -0.78 -23.07
N ARG A 91 3.57 -1.86 -22.38
CA ARG A 91 4.06 -2.16 -21.03
C ARG A 91 5.56 -2.44 -21.01
N ALA A 92 6.06 -3.18 -22.00
CA ALA A 92 7.49 -3.47 -22.12
C ALA A 92 8.29 -2.17 -22.35
N GLU A 93 7.85 -1.32 -23.28
CA GLU A 93 8.49 -0.03 -23.51
C GLU A 93 8.42 0.89 -22.28
N PHE A 94 7.27 0.94 -21.61
CA PHE A 94 7.07 1.75 -20.41
C PHE A 94 7.96 1.30 -19.24
N ALA A 95 8.16 -0.01 -19.07
CA ALA A 95 9.03 -0.57 -18.03
C ALA A 95 10.49 -0.10 -18.16
N ASP A 96 10.97 0.11 -19.39
CA ASP A 96 12.30 0.65 -19.66
C ASP A 96 12.42 2.14 -19.32
N LEU A 97 11.31 2.88 -19.33
CA LEU A 97 11.26 4.34 -19.12
C LEU A 97 11.08 4.74 -17.65
N ILE A 98 10.36 3.93 -16.86
CA ILE A 98 10.14 4.22 -15.44
C ILE A 98 11.43 4.14 -14.62
N SER A 99 11.54 4.98 -13.59
CA SER A 99 12.69 4.98 -12.68
C SER A 99 12.79 3.70 -11.86
N SER A 100 13.97 3.41 -11.30
CA SER A 100 14.16 2.29 -10.38
C SER A 100 13.22 2.36 -9.17
N ALA A 101 12.99 3.57 -8.65
CA ALA A 101 12.09 3.78 -7.51
C ALA A 101 10.64 3.39 -7.82
N VAL A 102 10.18 3.58 -9.07
CA VAL A 102 8.86 3.09 -9.50
C VAL A 102 8.89 1.58 -9.70
N ARG A 103 9.93 1.04 -10.36
CA ARG A 103 10.05 -0.42 -10.56
C ARG A 103 9.98 -1.21 -9.25
N ASP A 104 10.63 -0.70 -8.20
CA ASP A 104 10.66 -1.34 -6.88
C ASP A 104 9.27 -1.45 -6.22
N VAL A 105 8.29 -0.65 -6.68
CA VAL A 105 6.93 -0.66 -6.15
C VAL A 105 5.88 -1.18 -7.14
N VAL A 106 6.28 -1.62 -8.34
CA VAL A 106 5.38 -2.25 -9.31
C VAL A 106 5.05 -3.67 -8.85
N LEU A 107 3.78 -3.92 -8.56
CA LEU A 107 3.27 -5.25 -8.21
C LEU A 107 3.19 -6.19 -9.42
N GLY A 108 2.98 -5.60 -10.60
CA GLY A 108 2.78 -6.34 -11.82
C GLY A 108 2.07 -5.52 -12.86
N SER A 109 1.62 -6.21 -13.90
CA SER A 109 0.93 -5.57 -15.00
C SER A 109 -0.17 -6.45 -15.57
N THR A 110 -1.16 -5.81 -16.19
CA THR A 110 -2.35 -6.47 -16.73
C THR A 110 -2.85 -5.71 -17.96
N GLN A 111 -3.91 -6.20 -18.58
CA GLN A 111 -4.55 -5.58 -19.73
C GLN A 111 -6.05 -5.42 -19.46
N ALA A 112 -6.60 -4.30 -19.89
CA ALA A 112 -8.04 -4.03 -19.85
C ALA A 112 -8.55 -3.73 -21.27
N GLU A 113 -9.87 -3.66 -21.42
CA GLU A 113 -10.50 -3.22 -22.66
C GLU A 113 -10.14 -1.75 -22.97
N SER A 114 -10.17 -1.40 -24.26
CA SER A 114 -9.97 -0.01 -24.67
C SER A 114 -11.09 0.86 -24.09
N HIS A 115 -10.73 1.98 -23.45
CA HIS A 115 -11.67 2.88 -22.76
C HIS A 115 -12.39 2.27 -21.55
N ALA A 116 -11.77 1.27 -20.89
CA ALA A 116 -12.27 0.75 -19.62
C ALA A 116 -12.48 1.87 -18.59
N SER A 117 -13.66 1.89 -17.98
CA SER A 117 -13.99 2.81 -16.89
C SER A 117 -13.14 2.55 -15.65
N PRO A 118 -13.04 3.51 -14.71
CA PRO A 118 -12.33 3.30 -13.44
C PRO A 118 -12.84 2.09 -12.63
N THR A 119 -14.11 1.71 -12.78
CA THR A 119 -14.68 0.53 -12.12
C THR A 119 -14.17 -0.76 -12.77
N GLU A 120 -14.19 -0.84 -14.09
CA GLU A 120 -13.70 -2.01 -14.84
C GLU A 120 -12.18 -2.18 -14.66
N LEU A 121 -11.43 -1.07 -14.66
CA LEU A 121 -10.01 -1.08 -14.32
C LEU A 121 -9.78 -1.64 -12.92
N LEU A 122 -10.59 -1.23 -11.94
CA LEU A 122 -10.50 -1.73 -10.57
C LEU A 122 -10.73 -3.25 -10.51
N GLU A 123 -11.71 -3.79 -11.23
CA GLU A 123 -11.98 -5.23 -11.28
C GLU A 123 -10.78 -6.02 -11.79
N VAL A 124 -10.10 -5.52 -12.84
CA VAL A 124 -8.94 -6.19 -13.45
C VAL A 124 -7.69 -6.11 -12.56
N VAL A 125 -7.47 -4.99 -11.84
CA VAL A 125 -6.28 -4.84 -10.97
C VAL A 125 -6.48 -5.43 -9.57
N SER A 126 -7.72 -5.59 -9.10
CA SER A 126 -8.03 -6.08 -7.75
C SER A 126 -7.35 -7.41 -7.40
N PRO A 127 -7.31 -8.43 -8.29
CA PRO A 127 -6.60 -9.67 -8.00
C PRO A 127 -5.10 -9.48 -7.72
N LEU A 128 -4.41 -8.58 -8.43
CA LEU A 128 -2.99 -8.30 -8.18
C LEU A 128 -2.79 -7.60 -6.83
N LEU A 129 -3.67 -6.66 -6.50
CA LEU A 129 -3.64 -5.95 -5.22
C LEU A 129 -3.89 -6.91 -4.06
N GLU A 130 -4.84 -7.83 -4.22
CA GLU A 130 -5.20 -8.79 -3.19
C GLU A 130 -4.12 -9.83 -2.98
N GLN A 131 -3.59 -10.42 -4.06
CA GLN A 131 -2.46 -11.34 -3.96
C GLN A 131 -1.28 -10.72 -3.22
N ALA A 132 -0.96 -9.47 -3.56
CA ALA A 132 0.15 -8.78 -2.94
C ALA A 132 -0.14 -8.35 -1.48
N ARG A 133 -1.41 -8.31 -1.03
CA ARG A 133 -1.77 -8.17 0.40
C ARG A 133 -1.56 -9.49 1.13
N VAL A 134 -2.04 -10.59 0.55
CA VAL A 134 -1.85 -11.94 1.10
C VAL A 134 -0.35 -12.24 1.29
N ASP A 135 0.48 -11.89 0.31
CA ASP A 135 1.92 -12.10 0.40
C ASP A 135 2.58 -11.24 1.49
N GLU A 136 2.22 -9.95 1.62
CA GLU A 136 2.70 -9.07 2.70
C GLU A 136 2.27 -9.58 4.09
N GLU A 137 1.02 -10.03 4.22
CA GLU A 137 0.48 -10.61 5.45
C GLU A 137 1.27 -11.86 5.84
N ARG A 138 1.47 -12.79 4.89
CA ARG A 138 2.23 -14.03 5.09
C ARG A 138 3.67 -13.74 5.49
N GLU A 139 4.38 -12.88 4.76
CA GLU A 139 5.79 -12.55 5.05
C GLU A 139 5.94 -11.88 6.41
N THR A 140 5.04 -10.97 6.77
CA THR A 140 5.09 -10.30 8.07
C THR A 140 4.79 -11.28 9.22
N LEU A 141 3.83 -12.19 9.04
CA LEU A 141 3.54 -13.25 10.01
C LEU A 141 4.69 -14.23 10.15
N GLU A 142 5.33 -14.65 9.05
CA GLU A 142 6.53 -15.49 9.08
C GLU A 142 7.66 -14.83 9.88
N ARG A 143 7.90 -13.54 9.65
CA ARG A 143 8.87 -12.75 10.42
C ARG A 143 8.49 -12.66 11.90
N TRP A 144 7.23 -12.35 12.22
CA TRP A 144 6.76 -12.33 13.61
C TRP A 144 6.96 -13.68 14.30
N ARG A 145 6.55 -14.80 13.68
CA ARG A 145 6.73 -16.14 14.26
C ARG A 145 8.21 -16.45 14.51
N ALA A 146 9.09 -16.10 13.58
CA ALA A 146 10.51 -16.33 13.70
C ALA A 146 11.13 -15.55 14.87
N GLU A 147 10.76 -14.27 15.03
CA GLU A 147 11.25 -13.42 16.13
C GLU A 147 10.64 -13.81 17.49
N ALA A 148 9.35 -14.16 17.51
CA ALA A 148 8.66 -14.62 18.72
C ALA A 148 9.24 -15.93 19.24
N GLY A 149 9.56 -16.87 18.34
CA GLY A 149 10.21 -18.14 18.69
C GLY A 149 11.62 -17.97 19.28
N ARG A 150 12.28 -16.84 19.02
CA ARG A 150 13.59 -16.49 19.61
C ARG A 150 13.47 -15.70 20.92
N GLY A 151 12.29 -15.15 21.22
CA GLY A 151 12.08 -14.26 22.36
C GLY A 151 12.81 -12.92 22.23
N GLU A 152 13.05 -12.47 21.00
CA GLU A 152 13.80 -11.25 20.71
C GLU A 152 12.85 -10.12 20.29
N ARG A 153 12.67 -9.92 18.97
CA ARG A 153 12.04 -8.73 18.40
C ARG A 153 10.58 -8.95 18.02
N ALA A 154 9.82 -9.56 18.93
CA ALA A 154 8.38 -9.70 18.78
C ALA A 154 7.67 -9.60 20.12
N SER A 155 6.44 -9.11 20.11
CA SER A 155 5.49 -9.22 21.22
C SER A 155 4.32 -10.10 20.82
N SER A 156 3.78 -10.82 21.80
CA SER A 156 2.63 -11.70 21.62
C SER A 156 1.57 -11.43 22.68
N GLY A 157 0.32 -11.26 22.25
CA GLY A 157 -0.78 -10.97 23.15
C GLY A 157 -0.86 -9.52 23.57
N TRP A 158 -1.93 -9.20 24.30
CA TRP A 158 -2.30 -7.82 24.61
C TRP A 158 -1.29 -7.14 25.52
N GLU A 159 -0.84 -7.80 26.59
CA GLU A 159 0.00 -7.16 27.60
C GLU A 159 1.36 -6.71 27.03
N GLU A 160 2.07 -7.63 26.38
CA GLU A 160 3.37 -7.35 25.78
C GLU A 160 3.25 -6.31 24.65
N THR A 161 2.20 -6.41 23.84
CA THR A 161 2.02 -5.53 22.68
C THR A 161 1.64 -4.10 23.09
N LEU A 162 0.78 -3.92 24.09
CA LEU A 162 0.45 -2.60 24.64
C LEU A 162 1.67 -1.94 25.29
N GLN A 163 2.50 -2.74 25.97
CA GLN A 163 3.77 -2.27 26.51
C GLN A 163 4.72 -1.85 25.39
N ALA A 164 4.91 -2.68 24.37
CA ALA A 164 5.78 -2.37 23.24
C ALA A 164 5.31 -1.12 22.47
N ALA A 165 4.00 -0.95 22.29
CA ALA A 165 3.40 0.26 21.70
C ALA A 165 3.60 1.49 22.60
N SER A 166 3.49 1.35 23.92
CA SER A 166 3.77 2.45 24.84
C SER A 166 5.26 2.85 24.85
N ASP A 167 6.16 1.88 24.65
CA ASP A 167 7.61 2.06 24.69
C ASP A 167 8.22 2.47 23.32
N ALA A 168 7.41 2.71 22.28
CA ALA A 168 7.88 3.04 20.92
C ALA A 168 8.80 1.99 20.28
N ARG A 169 8.56 0.73 20.62
CA ARG A 169 9.31 -0.43 20.09
C ARG A 169 8.66 -1.08 18.88
N VAL A 170 7.38 -0.79 18.62
CA VAL A 170 6.64 -1.39 17.49
C VAL A 170 7.22 -0.93 16.16
N GLU A 171 7.64 -1.90 15.35
CA GLU A 171 7.87 -1.72 13.92
C GLU A 171 6.57 -1.89 13.15
N THR A 172 5.94 -3.06 13.31
CA THR A 172 4.67 -3.41 12.68
C THR A 172 3.75 -4.03 13.71
N LEU A 173 2.61 -3.39 13.99
CA LEU A 173 1.54 -3.95 14.81
C LEU A 173 0.71 -4.91 13.96
N LEU A 174 0.46 -6.11 14.48
CA LEU A 174 -0.34 -7.15 13.86
C LEU A 174 -1.60 -7.38 14.68
N TYR A 175 -2.76 -7.45 14.04
CA TYR A 175 -4.00 -7.77 14.72
C TYR A 175 -4.96 -8.54 13.82
N GLN A 176 -5.71 -9.48 14.39
CA GLN A 176 -6.79 -10.19 13.72
C GLN A 176 -7.97 -9.25 13.53
N ASP A 177 -8.61 -9.27 12.35
CA ASP A 177 -9.77 -8.42 12.11
C ASP A 177 -10.93 -8.71 13.10
N GLY A 178 -11.58 -7.66 13.56
CA GLY A 178 -12.71 -7.75 14.50
C GLY A 178 -12.37 -7.96 15.97
N ILE A 179 -11.09 -8.01 16.36
CA ILE A 179 -10.72 -8.05 17.78
C ILE A 179 -10.86 -6.66 18.41
N ASP A 180 -11.20 -6.65 19.69
CA ASP A 180 -11.00 -5.48 20.55
C ASP A 180 -10.93 -5.95 22.00
N ARG A 181 -10.39 -5.09 22.87
CA ARG A 181 -10.28 -5.38 24.30
C ARG A 181 -10.30 -4.09 25.10
N SER A 182 -10.96 -4.11 26.25
CA SER A 182 -10.86 -3.01 27.19
C SER A 182 -9.47 -2.95 27.82
N VAL A 183 -8.88 -1.76 27.87
CA VAL A 183 -7.53 -1.49 28.40
C VAL A 183 -7.58 -0.29 29.34
N CYS A 184 -6.52 -0.09 30.11
CA CYS A 184 -6.30 1.11 30.90
C CYS A 184 -5.32 2.03 30.19
N GLN A 185 -5.61 3.33 30.15
CA GLN A 185 -4.74 4.36 29.60
C GLN A 185 -4.40 5.39 30.67
N CYS A 186 -3.12 5.75 30.79
CA CYS A 186 -2.73 6.89 31.60
C CYS A 186 -3.10 8.20 30.86
N PRO A 187 -3.91 9.10 31.45
CA PRO A 187 -4.28 10.36 30.80
C PRO A 187 -3.11 11.36 30.72
N ALA A 188 -2.07 11.19 31.54
CA ALA A 188 -0.92 12.10 31.57
C ALA A 188 0.14 11.75 30.51
N CYS A 189 0.63 10.51 30.47
CA CYS A 189 1.68 10.09 29.54
C CYS A 189 1.18 9.23 28.36
N GLY A 190 -0.09 8.82 28.36
CA GLY A 190 -0.69 8.02 27.30
C GLY A 190 -0.40 6.53 27.36
N ARG A 191 0.40 6.03 28.33
CA ARG A 191 0.76 4.60 28.46
C ARG A 191 -0.47 3.70 28.56
N LEU A 192 -0.42 2.56 27.87
CA LEU A 192 -1.46 1.53 27.86
C LEU A 192 -1.06 0.35 28.76
N SER A 193 -2.04 -0.28 29.40
CA SER A 193 -1.87 -1.49 30.20
C SER A 193 -3.17 -2.27 30.31
N LEU A 194 -3.10 -3.56 30.60
CA LEU A 194 -4.27 -4.34 31.04
C LEU A 194 -4.54 -4.18 32.54
N ALA A 195 -3.53 -3.82 33.32
CA ALA A 195 -3.65 -3.71 34.76
C ALA A 195 -4.40 -2.43 35.17
N VAL A 196 -5.38 -2.61 36.06
CA VAL A 196 -6.04 -1.49 36.73
C VAL A 196 -5.12 -0.99 37.83
N GLY A 197 -4.93 0.33 37.93
CA GLY A 197 -4.13 0.91 38.99
C GLY A 197 -3.49 2.24 38.60
N LYS A 198 -2.24 2.42 39.02
CA LYS A 198 -1.43 3.60 38.74
C LYS A 198 -0.47 3.34 37.60
N CYS A 199 -0.19 4.37 36.83
CA CYS A 199 0.82 4.32 35.79
C CYS A 199 2.21 4.08 36.38
N PRO A 200 3.00 3.12 35.87
CA PRO A 200 4.34 2.84 36.39
C PRO A 200 5.37 3.95 36.11
N LEU A 201 5.04 4.95 35.29
CA LEU A 201 5.95 6.04 34.93
C LEU A 201 5.73 7.33 35.74
N ASP A 202 4.48 7.62 36.09
CA ASP A 202 4.09 8.92 36.67
C ASP A 202 3.11 8.80 37.86
N ASP A 203 2.79 7.57 38.29
CA ASP A 203 1.84 7.26 39.37
C ASP A 203 0.40 7.78 39.18
N THR A 204 0.07 8.33 38.00
CA THR A 204 -1.27 8.83 37.69
C THR A 204 -2.25 7.64 37.66
N PRO A 205 -3.43 7.75 38.30
CA PRO A 205 -4.48 6.75 38.17
C PRO A 205 -4.83 6.52 36.70
N MET A 206 -4.77 5.27 36.26
CA MET A 206 -5.11 4.92 34.89
C MET A 206 -6.63 4.88 34.72
N GLU A 207 -7.10 5.26 33.53
CA GLU A 207 -8.51 5.26 33.21
C GLU A 207 -8.85 4.13 32.25
N GLN A 208 -9.96 3.44 32.51
CA GLN A 208 -10.43 2.37 31.65
C GLN A 208 -10.94 2.94 30.31
N ARG A 209 -10.71 2.19 29.23
CA ARG A 209 -11.10 2.49 27.86
C ARG A 209 -11.58 1.20 27.20
N GLU A 210 -12.66 1.29 26.43
CA GLU A 210 -13.26 0.13 25.78
C GLU A 210 -12.56 -0.24 24.47
N ASN A 211 -12.02 0.75 23.74
CA ASN A 211 -11.40 0.59 22.43
C ASN A 211 -9.88 0.42 22.50
N GLY A 212 -9.42 -0.68 23.09
CA GLY A 212 -7.98 -0.92 23.27
C GLY A 212 -7.21 -1.07 21.97
N LEU A 213 -7.81 -1.69 20.96
CA LEU A 213 -7.16 -1.85 19.65
C LEU A 213 -6.89 -0.48 19.02
N ASP A 214 -7.89 0.42 19.00
CA ASP A 214 -7.75 1.77 18.44
C ASP A 214 -6.61 2.54 19.10
N LEU A 215 -6.46 2.40 20.42
CA LEU A 215 -5.40 3.04 21.19
C LEU A 215 -4.01 2.48 20.83
N ALA A 216 -3.88 1.15 20.71
CA ALA A 216 -2.64 0.51 20.31
C ALA A 216 -2.23 0.92 18.88
N VAL A 217 -3.19 0.88 17.95
CA VAL A 217 -3.01 1.34 16.56
C VAL A 217 -2.58 2.81 16.53
N HIS A 218 -3.25 3.67 17.28
CA HIS A 218 -2.91 5.10 17.34
C HIS A 218 -1.49 5.32 17.88
N GLN A 219 -1.09 4.64 18.95
CA GLN A 219 0.26 4.74 19.50
C GLN A 219 1.32 4.28 18.50
N ALA A 220 1.14 3.08 17.92
CA ALA A 220 2.08 2.54 16.93
C ALA A 220 2.28 3.51 15.77
N LEU A 221 1.20 4.03 15.19
CA LEU A 221 1.26 5.00 14.09
C LEU A 221 1.89 6.34 14.52
N ALA A 222 1.55 6.85 15.70
CA ALA A 222 2.09 8.11 16.22
C ALA A 222 3.61 8.06 16.43
N GLN A 223 4.16 6.87 16.70
CA GLN A 223 5.59 6.62 16.89
C GLN A 223 6.28 6.10 15.62
N GLY A 224 5.60 6.15 14.48
CA GLY A 224 6.12 5.80 13.15
C GLY A 224 6.17 4.31 12.85
N GLY A 225 5.49 3.48 13.64
CA GLY A 225 5.23 2.08 13.28
C GLY A 225 4.19 1.97 12.18
N THR A 226 4.11 0.79 11.58
CA THR A 226 3.04 0.40 10.64
C THR A 226 2.06 -0.53 11.33
N VAL A 227 0.93 -0.76 10.67
CA VAL A 227 -0.17 -1.55 11.20
C VAL A 227 -0.67 -2.46 10.09
N LEU A 228 -0.84 -3.74 10.39
CA LEU A 228 -1.30 -4.76 9.46
C LEU A 228 -2.45 -5.54 10.10
N ALA A 229 -3.62 -5.46 9.45
CA ALA A 229 -4.77 -6.29 9.78
C ALA A 229 -4.60 -7.65 9.11
N VAL A 230 -4.67 -8.71 9.90
CA VAL A 230 -4.57 -10.10 9.45
C VAL A 230 -5.98 -10.59 9.13
N GLN A 231 -6.22 -10.94 7.87
CA GLN A 231 -7.53 -11.34 7.35
C GLN A 231 -7.52 -12.74 6.73
N HIS A 232 -6.37 -13.19 6.24
CA HIS A 232 -6.22 -14.43 5.48
C HIS A 232 -5.65 -15.57 6.32
N HIS A 233 -5.09 -15.23 7.49
CA HIS A 233 -4.44 -16.15 8.40
C HIS A 233 -5.07 -16.09 9.81
N GLN A 234 -4.81 -17.12 10.63
CA GLN A 234 -5.30 -17.26 12.02
C GLN A 234 -4.15 -17.45 13.02
N ASP A 235 -2.95 -17.07 12.64
CA ASP A 235 -1.73 -17.30 13.43
C ASP A 235 -1.67 -16.53 14.74
N LEU A 236 -2.50 -15.48 14.85
CA LEU A 236 -2.61 -14.68 16.06
C LEU A 236 -3.62 -15.27 17.06
N ASP A 237 -4.44 -16.25 16.69
CA ASP A 237 -5.45 -16.85 17.58
C ASP A 237 -4.87 -17.36 18.91
N PRO A 238 -3.71 -18.05 18.93
CA PRO A 238 -3.10 -18.51 20.19
C PRO A 238 -2.64 -17.37 21.11
N VAL A 239 -2.51 -16.15 20.57
CA VAL A 239 -2.01 -14.96 21.27
C VAL A 239 -3.09 -13.88 21.35
N GLU A 240 -4.36 -14.29 21.48
CA GLU A 240 -5.52 -13.40 21.66
C GLU A 240 -5.72 -12.40 20.51
N GLY A 241 -5.25 -12.75 19.31
CA GLY A 241 -5.45 -12.00 18.09
C GLY A 241 -4.51 -10.81 17.89
N ILE A 242 -3.55 -10.52 18.78
CA ILE A 242 -2.69 -9.34 18.65
C ILE A 242 -1.21 -9.67 18.88
N GLY A 243 -0.34 -9.00 18.15
CA GLY A 243 1.11 -9.10 18.30
C GLY A 243 1.82 -7.93 17.64
N ALA A 244 3.15 -7.89 17.73
CA ALA A 244 3.93 -6.93 16.96
C ALA A 244 5.30 -7.48 16.61
N VAL A 245 5.83 -7.03 15.47
CA VAL A 245 7.26 -7.08 15.19
C VAL A 245 7.89 -5.82 15.77
N LEU A 246 9.01 -5.98 16.48
CA LEU A 246 9.69 -4.89 17.18
C LEU A 246 10.93 -4.43 16.42
N ARG A 247 11.27 -3.15 16.55
CA ARG A 247 12.44 -2.54 15.92
C ARG A 247 13.76 -3.01 16.54
N TYR A 248 13.75 -3.24 17.85
CA TYR A 248 14.92 -3.58 18.66
C TYR A 248 14.54 -4.43 19.87
#